data_AF-A0A955B6T6-F1
#
_entry.id   AF-A0A955B6T6-F1
#
_cell.length_a   1.000
_cell.length_b   1.000
_cell.length_c   1.000
_cell.angle_alpha   90.00
_cell.angle_beta   90.00
_cell.angle_gamma   90.00
#
_symmetry.space_group_name_H-M   'P 1'
#
loop_
_entity.id
_entity.type
_entity.pdbx_description
1 polymer ?
#
loop_
_entity_poly.entity_id
_entity_poly.type
_entity_poly.pdbx_seq_one_letter_code
_entity_poly.pdbx_strand_id
1 'polypeptide(L)'
;MRYRAAVSLIELLVVISLLAALATLLVPMFSTVIHDANQVATKRSLAEVRDSVIDYWNDTKHVTLDGITTVATEANRFDTDWLFANPVTGDSTVDFDINTRIGWRGPYLVESTGNVVTAGSPYVIDAWNGEIEIQDVDSAAALRDVRIVSGGPDGTIDIPAATATSSLTAADVGDDIYVAIQLR
;
A
#
# COMPACT_ATOMS: atom_id res chain seq x y z
N MET A 1 -14.42 -46.11 45.60
CA MET A 1 -14.19 -44.68 45.86
C MET A 1 -13.05 -44.21 44.97
N ARG A 2 -13.33 -43.26 44.07
CA ARG A 2 -12.40 -42.79 43.03
C ARG A 2 -11.25 -41.99 43.68
N TYR A 3 -10.01 -42.38 43.40
CA TYR A 3 -8.82 -41.61 43.76
C TYR A 3 -8.91 -40.22 43.12
N ARG A 4 -9.03 -39.18 43.96
CA ARG A 4 -8.81 -37.80 43.54
C ARG A 4 -7.29 -37.61 43.49
N ALA A 5 -6.73 -37.49 42.29
CA ALA A 5 -5.33 -37.14 42.13
C ALA A 5 -5.13 -35.71 42.64
N ALA A 6 -4.58 -35.57 43.84
CA ALA A 6 -4.12 -34.29 44.36
C ALA A 6 -2.77 -34.00 43.69
N VAL A 7 -2.79 -33.18 42.64
CA VAL A 7 -1.57 -32.59 42.05
C VAL A 7 -0.80 -31.90 43.17
N SER A 8 0.46 -32.25 43.37
CA SER A 8 1.25 -31.68 44.46
C SER A 8 1.58 -30.21 44.14
N LEU A 9 1.54 -29.33 45.16
CA LEU A 9 1.87 -27.90 45.01
C LEU A 9 3.23 -27.68 44.34
N ILE A 10 4.20 -28.56 44.62
CA ILE A 10 5.55 -28.50 44.04
C ILE A 10 5.53 -28.79 42.53
N GLU A 11 4.73 -29.77 42.09
CA GLU A 11 4.60 -30.13 40.68
C GLU A 11 3.93 -29.02 39.88
N LEU A 12 2.91 -28.37 40.45
CA LEU A 12 2.29 -27.19 39.85
C LEU A 12 3.31 -26.05 39.69
N LEU A 13 4.16 -25.82 40.69
CA LEU A 13 5.17 -24.75 40.67
C LEU A 13 6.25 -25.02 39.60
N VAL A 14 6.71 -26.27 39.48
CA VAL A 14 7.65 -26.69 38.44
C VAL A 14 7.03 -26.57 37.04
N VAL A 15 5.77 -26.94 36.87
CA VAL A 15 5.08 -26.82 35.57
C VAL A 15 4.91 -25.34 35.20
N ILE A 16 4.48 -24.49 36.14
CA ILE A 16 4.31 -23.06 35.88
C ILE A 16 5.65 -22.39 35.54
N SER A 17 6.75 -22.75 36.22
CA SER A 17 8.07 -22.19 35.91
C SER A 17 8.58 -22.63 34.55
N LEU A 18 8.35 -23.90 34.17
CA LEU A 18 8.66 -24.39 32.82
C LEU A 18 7.81 -23.70 31.75
N LEU A 19 6.51 -23.52 31.98
CA LEU A 19 5.63 -22.82 31.04
C LEU A 19 6.03 -21.35 30.89
N ALA A 20 6.42 -20.68 31.98
CA ALA A 20 6.90 -19.29 31.92
C ALA A 20 8.20 -19.18 31.11
N ALA A 21 9.16 -20.08 31.33
CA ALA A 21 10.41 -20.11 30.57
C ALA A 21 10.17 -20.39 29.07
N LEU A 22 9.26 -21.32 28.74
CA LEU A 22 8.84 -21.58 27.36
C LEU A 22 8.14 -20.37 26.74
N ALA A 23 7.23 -19.72 27.46
CA ALA A 23 6.52 -18.55 26.97
C ALA A 23 7.49 -17.41 26.61
N THR A 24 8.52 -17.18 27.44
CA THR A 24 9.52 -16.12 27.16
C THR A 24 10.33 -16.36 25.89
N LEU A 25 10.56 -17.62 25.52
CA LEU A 25 11.31 -17.98 24.31
C LEU A 25 10.44 -17.89 23.05
N LEU A 26 9.12 -18.11 23.19
CA LEU A 26 8.19 -18.12 22.06
C LEU A 26 7.85 -16.72 21.55
N VAL A 27 7.77 -15.71 22.42
CA VAL A 27 7.40 -14.33 22.04
C VAL A 27 8.29 -13.74 20.91
N PRO A 28 9.63 -13.73 21.00
CA PRO A 28 10.46 -13.11 19.96
C PRO A 28 10.44 -13.87 18.62
N MET A 29 10.10 -15.16 18.62
CA MET A 29 10.01 -15.95 17.39
C MET A 29 8.74 -15.61 16.59
N PHE A 30 7.62 -15.36 17.25
CA PHE A 30 6.39 -14.99 16.54
C PHE A 30 6.45 -13.58 15.94
N SER A 31 7.15 -12.64 16.58
CA SER A 31 7.25 -11.26 16.07
C SER A 31 8.00 -11.18 14.75
N THR A 32 9.07 -11.96 14.56
CA THR A 32 9.82 -11.96 13.29
C THR A 32 9.02 -12.57 12.15
N VAL A 33 8.32 -13.68 12.41
CA VAL A 33 7.48 -14.34 11.39
C VAL A 33 6.33 -13.42 10.94
N ILE A 34 5.69 -12.71 11.87
CA ILE A 34 4.63 -11.74 11.53
C ILE A 34 5.21 -10.58 10.71
N HIS A 35 6.37 -10.05 11.12
CA HIS A 35 7.02 -8.96 10.40
C HIS A 35 7.37 -9.35 8.95
N ASP A 36 7.98 -10.52 8.76
CA ASP A 36 8.31 -11.04 7.42
C ASP A 36 7.06 -11.28 6.57
N ALA A 37 6.01 -11.84 7.17
CA ALA A 37 4.73 -12.07 6.49
C ALA A 37 4.09 -10.74 6.04
N ASN A 38 4.12 -9.72 6.90
CA ASN A 38 3.62 -8.39 6.58
C ASN A 38 4.42 -7.76 5.44
N GLN A 39 5.76 -7.83 5.47
CA GLN A 39 6.57 -7.33 4.37
C GLN A 39 6.23 -7.98 3.02
N VAL A 40 6.02 -9.30 3.01
CA VAL A 40 5.64 -10.03 1.78
C VAL A 40 4.26 -9.63 1.29
N ALA A 41 3.28 -9.50 2.20
CA ALA A 41 1.94 -9.05 1.88
C ALA A 41 1.94 -7.60 1.35
N THR A 42 2.66 -6.69 2.00
CA THR A 42 2.81 -5.31 1.53
C THR A 42 3.44 -5.25 0.14
N LYS A 43 4.51 -6.01 -0.12
CA LYS A 43 5.12 -6.06 -1.47
C LYS A 43 4.16 -6.57 -2.55
N ARG A 44 3.21 -7.44 -2.21
CA ARG A 44 2.15 -7.88 -3.12
C ARG A 44 1.19 -6.72 -3.42
N SER A 45 0.70 -6.04 -2.39
CA SER A 45 -0.19 -4.88 -2.57
C SER A 45 0.48 -3.77 -3.40
N LEU A 46 1.74 -3.45 -3.11
CA LEU A 46 2.51 -2.47 -3.89
C LEU A 46 2.65 -2.86 -5.37
N ALA A 47 2.85 -4.15 -5.66
CA ALA A 47 2.93 -4.64 -7.03
C ALA A 47 1.58 -4.56 -7.76
N GLU A 48 0.47 -4.84 -7.07
CA GLU A 48 -0.88 -4.71 -7.63
C GLU A 48 -1.21 -3.25 -7.96
N VAL A 49 -0.93 -2.33 -7.03
CA VAL A 49 -1.10 -0.89 -7.28
C VAL A 49 -0.20 -0.43 -8.41
N ARG A 50 1.07 -0.88 -8.46
CA ARG A 50 1.98 -0.57 -9.57
C ARG A 50 1.41 -0.99 -10.92
N ASP A 51 0.97 -2.24 -11.05
CA ASP A 51 0.47 -2.77 -12.32
C ASP A 51 -0.78 -1.99 -12.75
N SER A 52 -1.64 -1.63 -11.80
CA SER A 52 -2.82 -0.78 -12.01
C SER A 52 -2.45 0.64 -12.47
N VAL A 53 -1.43 1.26 -11.87
CA VAL A 53 -0.92 2.58 -12.26
C VAL A 53 -0.33 2.56 -13.68
N ILE A 54 0.36 1.48 -14.05
CA ILE A 54 0.90 1.31 -15.41
C ILE A 54 -0.23 1.24 -16.43
N ASP A 55 -1.26 0.43 -16.17
CA ASP A 55 -2.42 0.31 -17.06
C ASP A 55 -3.17 1.64 -17.16
N TYR A 56 -3.42 2.30 -16.03
CA TYR A 56 -4.01 3.64 -15.97
C TYR A 56 -3.22 4.66 -16.78
N TRP A 57 -1.90 4.71 -16.64
CA TRP A 57 -1.05 5.64 -17.40
C TRP A 57 -1.13 5.38 -18.90
N ASN A 58 -1.05 4.12 -19.32
CA ASN A 58 -1.08 3.77 -20.74
C ASN A 58 -2.38 4.21 -21.42
N ASP A 59 -3.49 4.09 -20.71
CA ASP A 59 -4.82 4.42 -21.22
C ASP A 59 -5.09 5.95 -21.12
N THR A 60 -4.59 6.64 -20.09
CA THR A 60 -4.97 8.04 -19.79
C THR A 60 -3.92 9.12 -20.06
N LYS A 61 -2.66 8.80 -20.36
CA LYS A 61 -1.58 9.80 -20.51
C LYS A 61 -1.79 10.86 -21.59
N HIS A 62 -2.66 10.58 -22.55
CA HIS A 62 -3.02 11.52 -23.63
C HIS A 62 -4.34 12.26 -23.37
N VAL A 63 -5.02 11.96 -22.26
CA VAL A 63 -6.20 12.69 -21.80
C VAL A 63 -5.73 13.91 -21.04
N THR A 64 -5.97 15.10 -21.57
CA THR A 64 -5.69 16.36 -20.85
C THR A 64 -6.71 16.55 -19.72
N LEU A 65 -6.23 16.65 -18.48
CA LEU A 65 -7.08 16.87 -17.30
C LEU A 65 -7.29 18.37 -17.04
N ASP A 66 -6.21 19.14 -17.15
CA ASP A 66 -6.24 20.58 -16.91
C ASP A 66 -7.11 21.32 -17.93
N GLY A 67 -8.00 22.18 -17.44
CA GLY A 67 -8.85 23.03 -18.27
C GLY A 67 -9.99 22.29 -18.98
N ILE A 68 -10.10 20.97 -18.82
CA ILE A 68 -11.21 20.15 -19.32
C ILE A 68 -12.17 19.78 -18.19
N THR A 69 -11.66 19.44 -17.00
CA THR A 69 -12.46 19.05 -15.85
C THR A 69 -12.18 19.93 -14.62
N THR A 70 -13.12 19.96 -13.67
CA THR A 70 -12.92 20.51 -12.32
C THR A 70 -12.63 19.42 -11.28
N VAL A 71 -12.48 18.17 -11.74
CA VAL A 71 -12.37 16.98 -10.89
C VAL A 71 -10.91 16.63 -10.64
N ALA A 72 -10.14 16.32 -11.69
CA ALA A 72 -8.71 16.03 -11.60
C ALA A 72 -7.86 17.11 -12.26
N THR A 73 -6.62 17.26 -11.81
CA THR A 73 -5.59 18.10 -12.44
C THR A 73 -4.40 17.23 -12.83
N GLU A 74 -3.55 17.72 -13.74
CA GLU A 74 -2.31 17.01 -14.12
C GLU A 74 -1.36 16.81 -12.94
N ALA A 75 -1.38 17.72 -11.97
CA ALA A 75 -0.59 17.64 -10.75
C ALA A 75 -1.02 16.46 -9.85
N ASN A 76 -2.32 16.12 -9.86
CA ASN A 76 -2.89 15.06 -9.04
C ASN A 76 -3.23 13.82 -9.89
N ARG A 77 -2.61 13.65 -11.06
CA ARG A 77 -2.94 12.57 -12.00
C ARG A 77 -2.81 11.18 -11.38
N PHE A 78 -1.84 10.99 -10.48
CA PHE A 78 -1.57 9.73 -9.81
C PHE A 78 -2.21 9.61 -8.43
N ASP A 79 -3.19 10.45 -8.11
CA ASP A 79 -4.01 10.26 -6.91
C ASP A 79 -4.73 8.90 -6.97
N THR A 80 -4.77 8.21 -5.84
CA THR A 80 -5.28 6.83 -5.75
C THR A 80 -6.74 6.75 -6.17
N ASP A 81 -7.51 7.82 -5.96
CA ASP A 81 -8.91 7.95 -6.38
C ASP A 81 -9.14 7.67 -7.87
N TRP A 82 -8.18 8.04 -8.73
CA TRP A 82 -8.32 7.88 -10.19
C TRP A 82 -8.09 6.45 -10.68
N LEU A 83 -7.61 5.58 -9.79
CA LEU A 83 -7.60 4.14 -10.02
C LEU A 83 -8.98 3.50 -9.76
N PHE A 84 -9.89 4.19 -9.06
CA PHE A 84 -11.24 3.72 -8.74
C PHE A 84 -12.34 4.45 -9.52
N ALA A 85 -12.09 5.69 -9.92
CA ALA A 85 -13.04 6.54 -10.64
C ALA A 85 -12.39 7.22 -11.84
N ASN A 86 -13.19 7.58 -12.82
CA ASN A 86 -12.74 8.31 -13.99
C ASN A 86 -12.29 9.74 -13.58
N PRO A 87 -11.05 10.15 -13.87
CA PRO A 87 -10.54 11.48 -13.50
C PRO A 87 -11.23 12.64 -14.24
N VAL A 88 -11.89 12.39 -15.37
CA VAL A 88 -12.61 13.41 -16.14
C VAL A 88 -13.99 13.68 -15.54
N THR A 89 -14.75 12.63 -15.22
CA THR A 89 -16.15 12.74 -14.74
C THR A 89 -16.29 12.65 -13.22
N GLY A 90 -15.32 12.05 -12.52
CA GLY A 90 -15.37 11.80 -11.08
C GLY A 90 -16.27 10.64 -10.67
N ASP A 91 -16.64 9.77 -11.61
CA ASP A 91 -17.54 8.64 -11.39
C ASP A 91 -17.06 7.37 -12.12
N SER A 92 -17.91 6.34 -12.23
CA SER A 92 -17.57 5.08 -12.90
C SER A 92 -17.80 5.09 -14.42
N THR A 93 -18.10 6.25 -15.01
CA THR A 93 -18.37 6.36 -16.44
C THR A 93 -17.09 6.11 -17.25
N VAL A 94 -17.12 5.12 -18.13
CA VAL A 94 -16.00 4.79 -19.03
C VAL A 94 -16.04 5.71 -20.25
N ASP A 95 -14.91 6.36 -20.54
CA ASP A 95 -14.73 7.22 -21.73
C ASP A 95 -13.63 6.74 -22.69
N PHE A 96 -13.12 5.52 -22.46
CA PHE A 96 -12.14 4.86 -23.33
C PHE A 96 -12.64 4.67 -24.77
N ASP A 97 -11.92 5.23 -25.73
CA ASP A 97 -12.13 5.01 -27.16
C ASP A 97 -11.28 3.83 -27.65
N ILE A 98 -11.94 2.77 -28.10
CA ILE A 98 -11.29 1.54 -28.60
C ILE A 98 -10.41 1.75 -29.83
N ASN A 99 -10.70 2.77 -30.65
CA ASN A 99 -9.97 3.01 -31.90
C ASN A 99 -8.64 3.70 -31.64
N THR A 100 -8.65 4.70 -30.76
CA THR A 100 -7.45 5.45 -30.37
C THR A 100 -6.70 4.80 -29.21
N ARG A 101 -7.37 3.93 -28.45
CA ARG A 101 -6.91 3.32 -27.19
C ARG A 101 -6.54 4.37 -26.14
N ILE A 102 -7.31 5.45 -26.10
CA ILE A 102 -7.13 6.57 -25.19
C ILE A 102 -8.43 6.76 -24.40
N GLY A 103 -8.30 7.05 -23.11
CA GLY A 103 -9.40 7.32 -22.19
C GLY A 103 -9.32 6.41 -20.96
N TRP A 104 -10.15 6.65 -19.97
CA TRP A 104 -10.24 5.84 -18.78
C TRP A 104 -11.09 4.59 -19.06
N ARG A 105 -10.51 3.40 -18.91
CA ARG A 105 -11.17 2.12 -19.27
C ARG A 105 -11.86 1.40 -18.12
N GLY A 106 -11.71 1.89 -16.90
CA GLY A 106 -12.38 1.31 -15.76
C GLY A 106 -11.65 1.56 -14.46
N PRO A 107 -12.25 1.17 -13.33
CA PRO A 107 -11.48 1.08 -12.12
C PRO A 107 -10.36 0.06 -12.35
N TYR A 108 -9.12 0.55 -12.29
CA TYR A 108 -7.91 -0.28 -12.37
C TYR A 108 -7.69 -1.03 -11.06
N LEU A 109 -8.29 -0.54 -9.96
CA LEU A 109 -8.46 -1.25 -8.69
C LEU A 109 -9.94 -1.45 -8.39
N VAL A 110 -10.32 -2.69 -8.07
CA VAL A 110 -11.74 -3.08 -7.95
C VAL A 110 -12.33 -2.72 -6.59
N GLU A 111 -11.53 -2.82 -5.52
CA GLU A 111 -11.99 -2.62 -4.15
C GLU A 111 -10.97 -1.84 -3.33
N SER A 112 -11.46 -0.84 -2.60
CA SER A 112 -10.68 -0.17 -1.56
C SER A 112 -10.49 -1.14 -0.40
N THR A 113 -9.24 -1.38 0.00
CA THR A 113 -8.96 -2.19 1.19
C THR A 113 -9.01 -1.35 2.48
N GLY A 114 -8.99 -0.01 2.34
CA GLY A 114 -9.16 0.95 3.44
C GLY A 114 -10.61 1.24 3.83
N ASN A 115 -10.80 1.90 4.99
CA ASN A 115 -12.10 2.31 5.48
C ASN A 115 -12.58 3.63 4.84
N VAL A 116 -13.25 3.50 3.70
CA VAL A 116 -13.78 4.62 2.90
C VAL A 116 -14.78 5.48 3.67
N VAL A 117 -15.52 4.93 4.64
CA VAL A 117 -16.52 5.68 5.41
C VAL A 117 -15.87 6.77 6.25
N THR A 118 -14.67 6.51 6.75
CA THR A 118 -13.91 7.47 7.55
C THR A 118 -13.06 8.39 6.68
N ALA A 119 -12.44 7.85 5.61
CA ALA A 119 -11.52 8.60 4.76
C ALA A 119 -12.22 9.52 3.74
N GLY A 120 -13.44 9.20 3.33
CA GLY A 120 -14.19 9.95 2.31
C GLY A 120 -13.83 9.59 0.86
N SER A 121 -12.68 8.94 0.65
CA SER A 121 -12.15 8.50 -0.65
C SER A 121 -11.61 7.07 -0.56
N PRO A 122 -11.61 6.30 -1.67
CA PRO A 122 -11.06 4.94 -1.71
C PRO A 122 -9.53 4.94 -1.66
N TYR A 123 -8.96 4.02 -0.89
CA TYR A 123 -7.52 3.88 -0.75
C TYR A 123 -7.11 2.43 -0.49
N VAL A 124 -5.83 2.13 -0.72
CA VAL A 124 -5.28 0.79 -0.48
C VAL A 124 -4.43 0.82 0.78
N ILE A 125 -4.58 -0.20 1.62
CA ILE A 125 -3.76 -0.38 2.83
C ILE A 125 -2.69 -1.45 2.65
N ASP A 126 -1.61 -1.30 3.41
CA ASP A 126 -0.58 -2.30 3.60
C ASP A 126 -0.93 -3.31 4.71
N ALA A 127 -0.01 -4.23 5.01
CA ALA A 127 -0.22 -5.27 6.01
C ALA A 127 -0.15 -4.76 7.48
N TRP A 128 0.29 -3.53 7.69
CA TRP A 128 0.28 -2.84 8.99
C TRP A 128 -0.90 -1.88 9.14
N ASN A 129 -1.84 -1.91 8.18
CA ASN A 129 -3.01 -1.04 8.14
C ASN A 129 -2.66 0.45 7.93
N GLY A 130 -1.47 0.72 7.37
CA GLY A 130 -1.08 2.02 6.82
C GLY A 130 -1.58 2.19 5.40
N GLU A 131 -1.85 3.43 4.99
CA GLU A 131 -2.22 3.75 3.60
C GLU A 131 -1.00 3.63 2.67
N ILE A 132 -1.24 3.12 1.46
CA ILE A 132 -0.27 3.10 0.38
C ILE A 132 -0.40 4.40 -0.42
N GLU A 133 0.69 5.15 -0.51
CA GLU A 133 0.75 6.42 -1.23
C GLU A 133 1.42 6.25 -2.59
N ILE A 134 0.92 6.95 -3.60
CA ILE A 134 1.57 7.06 -4.90
C ILE A 134 2.23 8.43 -5.00
N GLN A 135 3.56 8.44 -5.08
CA GLN A 135 4.35 9.66 -5.17
C GLN A 135 4.85 9.85 -6.61
N ASP A 136 4.51 11.00 -7.19
CA ASP A 136 5.03 11.47 -8.46
C ASP A 136 6.07 12.56 -8.21
N VAL A 137 7.34 12.22 -8.42
CA VAL A 137 8.48 13.08 -8.04
C VAL A 137 8.48 14.39 -8.80
N ASP A 138 8.20 14.33 -10.10
CA ASP A 138 8.18 15.49 -10.99
C ASP A 138 7.09 15.30 -12.03
N SER A 139 5.93 15.90 -11.75
CA SER A 139 4.77 15.82 -12.61
C SER A 139 4.93 16.56 -13.95
N ALA A 140 5.96 17.39 -14.11
CA ALA A 140 6.26 18.07 -15.37
C ALA A 140 7.28 17.29 -16.23
N ALA A 141 7.91 16.24 -15.70
CA ALA A 141 8.92 15.48 -16.41
C ALA A 141 8.32 14.68 -17.59
N ALA A 142 9.04 14.66 -18.71
CA ALA A 142 8.67 13.84 -19.87
C ALA A 142 8.79 12.32 -19.61
N LEU A 143 9.62 11.94 -18.64
CA LEU A 143 9.69 10.60 -18.09
C LEU A 143 9.32 10.74 -16.60
N ARG A 144 8.11 10.31 -16.24
CA ARG A 144 7.62 10.44 -14.87
C ARG A 144 8.33 9.41 -13.99
N ASP A 145 8.93 9.86 -12.90
CA ASP A 145 9.48 9.02 -11.84
C ASP A 145 8.40 8.85 -10.76
N VAL A 146 7.74 7.69 -10.79
CA VAL A 146 6.61 7.40 -9.92
C VAL A 146 6.98 6.24 -9.01
N ARG A 147 6.57 6.33 -7.75
CA ARG A 147 6.75 5.25 -6.78
C ARG A 147 5.49 5.03 -5.97
N ILE A 148 5.27 3.77 -5.61
CA ILE A 148 4.20 3.33 -4.74
C ILE A 148 4.87 2.99 -3.41
N VAL A 149 4.44 3.63 -2.33
CA VAL A 149 5.14 3.64 -1.03
C VAL A 149 4.19 3.18 0.09
N SER A 150 4.70 2.38 1.01
CA SER A 150 4.08 2.05 2.29
C SER A 150 5.02 2.52 3.40
N GLY A 151 4.46 3.16 4.43
CA GLY A 151 5.16 3.59 5.64
C GLY A 151 5.59 2.46 6.57
N GLY A 152 5.49 1.21 6.11
CA GLY A 152 6.06 0.07 6.82
C GLY A 152 5.50 -0.17 8.24
N PRO A 153 6.30 -0.79 9.11
CA PRO A 153 5.94 -1.09 10.50
C PRO A 153 5.55 0.10 11.38
N ASP A 154 6.17 1.27 11.18
CA ASP A 154 5.88 2.45 12.00
C ASP A 154 4.66 3.26 11.49
N GLY A 155 4.24 2.98 10.25
CA GLY A 155 3.06 3.55 9.61
C GLY A 155 3.25 4.98 9.12
N THR A 156 4.48 5.49 9.11
CA THR A 156 4.85 6.84 8.68
C THR A 156 5.66 6.73 7.39
N ILE A 157 5.32 7.51 6.38
CA ILE A 157 6.14 7.56 5.16
C ILE A 157 7.33 8.49 5.41
N ASP A 158 8.53 7.91 5.42
CA ASP A 158 9.80 8.61 5.55
C ASP A 158 10.29 9.18 4.22
N ILE A 159 10.00 8.49 3.12
CA ILE A 159 10.51 8.84 1.78
C ILE A 159 10.00 10.23 1.36
N PRO A 160 10.90 11.21 1.11
CA PRO A 160 10.48 12.55 0.72
C PRO A 160 9.91 12.57 -0.71
N ALA A 161 8.63 12.94 -0.86
CA ALA A 161 7.86 12.93 -2.12
C ALA A 161 8.60 13.56 -3.33
N ALA A 162 9.37 14.63 -3.12
CA ALA A 162 10.06 15.36 -4.19
C ALA A 162 11.48 14.86 -4.52
N THR A 163 12.03 13.89 -3.76
CA THR A 163 13.38 13.36 -4.04
C THR A 163 13.31 12.30 -5.13
N ALA A 164 14.13 12.43 -6.19
CA ALA A 164 14.20 11.43 -7.25
C ALA A 164 14.59 10.05 -6.71
N THR A 165 13.99 8.99 -7.25
CA THR A 165 14.22 7.60 -6.82
C THR A 165 15.70 7.23 -6.90
N SER A 166 16.40 7.69 -7.94
CA SER A 166 17.85 7.45 -8.10
C SER A 166 18.73 8.12 -7.05
N SER A 167 18.19 9.09 -6.33
CA SER A 167 18.89 9.91 -5.33
C SER A 167 18.56 9.50 -3.90
N LEU A 168 17.64 8.54 -3.70
CA LEU A 168 17.26 8.06 -2.37
C LEU A 168 18.42 7.33 -1.69
N THR A 169 18.63 7.63 -0.42
CA THR A 169 19.58 6.92 0.44
C THR A 169 18.83 5.98 1.39
N ALA A 170 19.55 5.06 2.03
CA ALA A 170 18.96 4.19 3.05
C ALA A 170 18.37 4.97 4.24
N ALA A 171 18.87 6.19 4.51
CA ALA A 171 18.34 7.04 5.57
C ALA A 171 17.03 7.72 5.15
N ASP A 172 16.84 8.01 3.86
CA ASP A 172 15.59 8.56 3.33
C ASP A 172 14.50 7.49 3.24
N VAL A 173 14.88 6.22 3.06
CA VAL A 173 13.94 5.10 2.96
C VAL A 173 13.48 4.62 4.34
N GLY A 174 14.36 4.61 5.35
CA GLY A 174 13.95 4.16 6.69
C GLY A 174 13.45 2.71 6.68
N ASP A 175 12.27 2.48 7.25
CA ASP A 175 11.52 1.23 7.22
C ASP A 175 10.44 1.18 6.11
N ASP A 176 10.34 2.21 5.28
CA ASP A 176 9.43 2.24 4.13
C ASP A 176 9.71 1.10 3.16
N ILE A 177 8.63 0.63 2.55
CA ILE A 177 8.68 -0.32 1.45
C ILE A 177 8.09 0.35 0.24
N TYR A 178 8.86 0.39 -0.86
CA TYR A 178 8.39 1.02 -2.09
C TYR A 178 8.68 0.17 -3.32
N VAL A 179 7.93 0.46 -4.38
CA VAL A 179 8.20 -0.02 -5.74
C VAL A 179 8.20 1.18 -6.67
N ALA A 180 9.32 1.39 -7.35
CA ALA A 180 9.49 2.49 -8.30
C ALA A 180 9.29 2.05 -9.75
N ILE A 181 8.75 2.96 -10.56
CA ILE A 181 8.50 2.80 -11.98
C ILE A 181 8.79 4.10 -12.73
N GLN A 182 9.23 3.95 -13.98
CA GLN A 182 9.39 5.08 -14.89
C GLN A 182 8.35 4.97 -15.99
N LEU A 183 7.56 6.03 -16.14
CA LEU A 183 6.44 6.09 -17.09
C LEU A 183 6.74 7.08 -18.22
N ARG A 184 6.40 6.70 -19.45
CA ARG A 184 6.69 7.45 -20.67
C ARG A 184 5.46 7.68 -21.54
#